data_AF-A0A182X6X3-F1
#
_entry.id   AF-A0A182X6X3-F1
#
_cell.length_a   1.000
_cell.length_b   1.000
_cell.length_c   1.000
_cell.angle_alpha   90.00
_cell.angle_beta   90.00
_cell.angle_gamma   90.00
#
_symmetry.space_group_name_H-M   'P 1'
#
loop_
_entity.id
_entity.type
_entity.pdbx_description
1 polymer ?
#
loop_
_entity_poly.entity_id
_entity_poly.type
_entity_poly.pdbx_seq_one_letter_code
_entity_poly.pdbx_strand_id
1 'polypeptide(L)'
;MNELEALRQEAETLKNAIRDARKAACDTSLVQATNNLEPIGRIQMRTRRTLRGHLAKIYAMHWGSDSRNLVSASQDGKLIVWDSHTTNKVHAIPLRSSWAERAGILAGHDNRVSCLGVTENGMAVATGSWDSFLRVWN
;
A
#
# COMPACT_ATOMS: atom_id res chain seq x y z
N MET A 1 30.57 -28.82 21.72
CA MET A 1 29.25 -28.16 21.63
C MET A 1 29.28 -27.36 20.35
N ASN A 2 28.34 -27.58 19.43
CA ASN A 2 28.44 -27.05 18.08
C ASN A 2 28.14 -25.53 18.10
N GLU A 3 28.95 -24.71 17.43
CA GLU A 3 28.79 -23.23 17.43
C GLU A 3 27.38 -22.80 16.97
N LEU A 4 26.80 -23.54 16.02
CA LEU A 4 25.43 -23.36 15.57
C LEU A 4 24.37 -23.62 16.67
N GLU A 5 24.61 -24.59 17.55
CA GLU A 5 23.71 -24.89 18.66
C GLU A 5 23.77 -23.77 19.70
N ALA A 6 24.96 -23.22 19.97
CA ALA A 6 25.14 -22.09 20.88
C ALA A 6 24.40 -20.84 20.36
N LEU A 7 24.55 -20.49 19.07
CA LEU A 7 23.85 -19.35 18.47
C LEU A 7 22.33 -19.54 18.44
N ARG A 8 21.83 -20.77 18.21
CA ARG A 8 20.39 -21.06 18.30
C ARG A 8 19.87 -20.87 19.72
N GLN A 9 20.63 -21.31 20.72
CA GLN A 9 20.26 -21.14 22.11
C GLN A 9 20.27 -19.67 22.52
N GLU A 10 21.25 -18.89 22.07
CA GLU A 10 21.31 -17.44 22.27
C GLU A 10 20.14 -16.69 21.59
N ALA A 11 19.76 -17.09 20.37
CA ALA A 11 18.60 -16.50 19.71
C ALA A 11 17.30 -16.76 20.49
N GLU A 12 17.14 -17.95 21.05
CA GLU A 12 15.97 -18.27 21.88
C GLU A 12 15.98 -17.54 23.22
N THR A 13 17.15 -17.35 23.85
CA THR A 13 17.24 -16.54 25.08
C THR A 13 16.89 -15.08 24.80
N LEU A 14 17.37 -14.48 23.70
CA LEU A 14 17.02 -13.12 23.29
C LEU A 14 15.53 -12.97 22.96
N LYS A 15 14.93 -13.93 22.24
CA LYS A 15 13.48 -13.93 21.99
C LYS A 15 12.67 -13.96 23.28
N ASN A 16 13.09 -14.79 24.24
CA ASN A 16 12.44 -14.86 25.55
C ASN A 16 12.63 -13.56 26.34
N ALA A 17 13.82 -12.97 26.34
CA ALA A 17 14.07 -11.67 26.96
C ALA A 17 13.19 -10.55 26.39
N ILE A 18 13.01 -10.50 25.06
CA ILE A 18 12.09 -9.54 24.42
C ILE A 18 10.65 -9.81 24.83
N ARG A 19 10.23 -11.09 24.90
CA ARG A 19 8.88 -11.47 25.32
C ARG A 19 8.62 -11.05 26.76
N ASP A 20 9.58 -11.24 27.64
CA ASP A 20 9.46 -10.91 29.06
C ASP A 20 9.49 -9.39 29.28
N ALA A 21 10.34 -8.65 28.56
CA ALA A 21 10.31 -7.19 28.56
C ALA A 21 8.97 -6.61 28.07
N ARG A 22 8.39 -7.19 27.01
CA ARG A 22 7.05 -6.81 26.52
C ARG A 22 5.96 -7.09 27.56
N LYS A 23 6.04 -8.23 28.26
CA LYS A 23 5.09 -8.54 29.34
C LYS A 23 5.24 -7.60 30.53
N ALA A 24 6.48 -7.26 30.92
CA ALA A 24 6.74 -6.33 32.00
C ALA A 24 6.21 -4.92 31.72
N ALA A 25 6.25 -4.48 30.45
CA ALA A 25 5.68 -3.20 30.02
C ALA A 25 4.16 -3.25 29.73
N CYS A 26 3.52 -4.43 29.76
CA CYS A 26 2.11 -4.59 29.48
C CYS A 26 1.28 -4.49 30.77
N ASP A 27 1.22 -3.29 31.34
CA ASP A 27 0.51 -2.96 32.58
C ASP A 27 -1.02 -2.98 32.43
N THR A 28 -1.53 -2.60 31.27
CA THR A 28 -2.96 -2.60 30.96
C THR A 28 -3.23 -2.97 29.50
N SER A 29 -4.49 -3.28 29.19
CA SER A 29 -4.97 -3.47 27.82
C SER A 29 -5.86 -2.31 27.39
N LEU A 30 -5.91 -2.04 26.08
CA LEU A 30 -6.81 -1.04 25.51
C LEU A 30 -8.27 -1.27 25.94
N VAL A 31 -8.69 -2.54 26.07
CA VAL A 31 -10.03 -2.92 26.54
C VAL A 31 -10.23 -2.49 27.99
N GLN A 32 -9.30 -2.83 28.90
CA GLN A 32 -9.39 -2.40 30.30
C GLN A 32 -9.39 -0.87 30.46
N ALA A 33 -8.57 -0.16 29.68
CA ALA A 33 -8.51 1.29 29.70
C ALA A 33 -9.79 1.97 29.19
N THR A 34 -10.55 1.30 28.31
CA THR A 34 -11.76 1.85 27.67
C THR A 34 -13.06 1.34 28.28
N ASN A 35 -13.02 0.52 29.33
CA ASN A 35 -14.20 -0.09 29.97
C ASN A 35 -15.25 0.92 30.46
N ASN A 36 -14.82 2.14 30.82
CA ASN A 36 -15.71 3.19 31.33
C ASN A 36 -16.22 4.12 30.22
N LEU A 37 -15.83 3.91 28.96
CA LEU A 37 -16.30 4.72 27.84
C LEU A 37 -17.65 4.20 27.36
N GLU A 38 -18.57 5.13 27.11
CA GLU A 38 -19.85 4.77 26.52
C GLU A 38 -19.66 4.22 25.10
N PRO A 39 -20.36 3.13 24.73
CA PRO A 39 -20.29 2.60 23.38
C PRO A 39 -20.93 3.58 22.39
N ILE A 40 -20.33 3.71 21.20
CA ILE A 40 -20.75 4.63 20.10
C ILE A 40 -22.18 4.32 19.57
N GLY A 41 -22.82 3.25 20.07
CA GLY A 41 -24.16 2.84 19.68
C GLY A 41 -24.22 2.34 18.23
N ARG A 42 -25.44 2.24 17.69
CA ARG A 42 -25.65 1.75 16.32
C ARG A 42 -25.39 2.86 15.30
N ILE A 43 -24.27 2.78 14.58
CA ILE A 43 -23.96 3.69 13.47
C ILE A 43 -24.77 3.29 12.23
N GLN A 44 -25.76 4.10 11.85
CA GLN A 44 -26.54 3.91 10.62
C GLN A 44 -26.03 4.83 9.50
N MET A 45 -25.15 4.32 8.66
CA MET A 45 -24.70 5.06 7.48
C MET A 45 -25.77 4.99 6.37
N ARG A 46 -26.01 6.13 5.72
CA ARG A 46 -26.86 6.21 4.52
C ARG A 46 -26.08 6.86 3.40
N THR A 47 -26.20 6.33 2.20
CA THR A 47 -25.59 6.91 1.00
C THR A 47 -26.10 8.33 0.80
N ARG A 48 -25.20 9.32 0.84
CA ARG A 48 -25.53 10.74 0.63
C ARG A 48 -25.40 11.16 -0.83
N ARG A 49 -24.46 10.56 -1.56
CA ARG A 49 -24.10 10.88 -2.94
C ARG A 49 -23.72 9.61 -3.71
N THR A 50 -23.95 9.62 -5.02
CA THR A 50 -23.51 8.57 -5.94
C THR A 50 -22.79 9.23 -7.11
N LEU A 51 -21.48 9.07 -7.17
CA LEU A 51 -20.63 9.70 -8.19
C LEU A 51 -20.62 8.83 -9.45
N ARG A 52 -21.29 9.30 -10.51
CA ARG A 52 -21.46 8.56 -11.77
C ARG A 52 -20.54 9.10 -12.85
N GLY A 53 -19.70 8.25 -13.43
CA GLY A 53 -18.87 8.66 -14.57
C GLY A 53 -17.78 7.70 -15.02
N HIS A 54 -17.35 6.77 -14.18
CA HIS A 54 -16.45 5.71 -14.62
C HIS A 54 -17.19 4.70 -15.49
N LEU A 55 -16.51 4.21 -16.52
CA LEU A 55 -17.05 3.24 -17.49
C LEU A 55 -16.61 1.80 -17.20
N ALA A 56 -15.70 1.60 -16.25
CA ALA A 56 -15.23 0.30 -15.83
C ALA A 56 -14.99 0.25 -14.31
N LYS A 57 -14.51 -0.90 -13.83
CA LYS A 57 -14.24 -1.16 -12.41
C LYS A 57 -13.32 -0.10 -11.81
N ILE A 58 -13.70 0.43 -10.66
CA ILE A 58 -12.89 1.36 -9.86
C ILE A 58 -12.03 0.52 -8.92
N TYR A 59 -10.71 0.75 -8.92
CA TYR A 59 -9.76 -0.02 -8.10
C TYR A 59 -9.25 0.76 -6.88
N ALA A 60 -9.19 2.09 -6.98
CA ALA A 60 -8.67 2.92 -5.91
C ALA A 60 -9.42 4.24 -5.83
N MET A 61 -9.47 4.80 -4.62
CA MET A 61 -9.89 6.17 -4.36
C MET A 61 -9.04 6.80 -3.25
N HIS A 62 -8.92 8.11 -3.27
CA HIS A 62 -8.23 8.86 -2.22
C HIS A 62 -8.87 10.24 -2.02
N TRP A 63 -9.06 10.64 -0.76
CA TRP A 63 -9.52 11.98 -0.41
C TRP A 63 -8.38 12.97 -0.51
N GLY A 64 -8.68 14.17 -1.00
CA GLY A 64 -7.81 15.33 -0.85
C GLY A 64 -7.76 15.77 0.62
N SER A 65 -6.68 16.46 0.98
CA SER A 65 -6.53 17.06 2.32
C SER A 65 -7.59 18.13 2.62
N ASP A 66 -8.26 18.66 1.59
CA ASP A 66 -9.35 19.62 1.69
C ASP A 66 -10.69 19.01 2.14
N SER A 67 -10.76 17.68 2.32
CA SER A 67 -11.99 16.93 2.68
C SER A 67 -13.17 17.16 1.72
N ARG A 68 -12.92 17.77 0.55
CA ARG A 68 -13.94 18.14 -0.43
C ARG A 68 -13.69 17.40 -1.73
N ASN A 69 -12.45 17.38 -2.18
CA ASN A 69 -12.08 16.73 -3.41
C ASN A 69 -11.72 15.27 -3.14
N LEU A 70 -12.08 14.38 -4.07
CA LEU A 70 -11.63 12.99 -4.05
C LEU A 70 -11.17 12.59 -5.45
N VAL A 71 -10.16 11.73 -5.50
CA VAL A 71 -9.68 11.14 -6.75
C VAL A 71 -10.09 9.69 -6.79
N SER A 72 -10.63 9.22 -7.92
CA SER A 72 -10.88 7.80 -8.16
C SER A 72 -10.18 7.32 -9.41
N ALA A 73 -9.69 6.08 -9.37
CA ALA A 73 -8.98 5.43 -10.45
C ALA A 73 -9.76 4.21 -10.97
N SER A 74 -9.99 4.17 -12.27
CA SER A 74 -10.74 3.09 -12.92
C SER A 74 -9.95 2.43 -14.05
N GLN A 75 -10.35 1.19 -14.35
CA GLN A 75 -9.86 0.42 -15.50
C GLN A 75 -10.23 1.07 -16.84
N ASP A 76 -11.12 2.05 -16.87
CA ASP A 76 -11.47 2.81 -18.07
C ASP A 76 -10.33 3.71 -18.56
N GLY A 77 -9.18 3.68 -17.89
CA GLY A 77 -8.01 4.48 -18.21
C GLY A 77 -8.18 5.94 -17.78
N LYS A 78 -9.05 6.24 -16.80
CA LYS A 78 -9.24 7.61 -16.29
C LYS A 78 -9.05 7.67 -14.79
N LEU A 79 -8.38 8.74 -14.36
CA LEU A 79 -8.54 9.29 -13.03
C LEU A 79 -9.61 10.37 -13.09
N ILE A 80 -10.57 10.34 -12.18
CA ILE A 80 -11.55 11.41 -12.05
C ILE A 80 -11.35 12.08 -10.69
N VAL A 81 -11.15 13.40 -10.71
CA VAL A 81 -11.19 14.26 -9.53
C VAL A 81 -12.62 14.77 -9.39
N TRP A 82 -13.24 14.48 -8.27
CA TRP A 82 -14.61 14.86 -7.95
C TRP A 82 -14.65 15.90 -6.86
N ASP A 83 -15.61 16.81 -6.96
CA ASP A 83 -16.07 17.63 -5.84
C ASP A 83 -17.20 16.86 -5.15
N SER A 84 -16.95 16.38 -3.93
CA SER A 84 -17.90 15.54 -3.18
C SER A 84 -19.18 16.27 -2.78
N HIS A 85 -19.16 17.59 -2.63
CA HIS A 85 -20.33 18.38 -2.23
C HIS A 85 -21.32 18.50 -3.39
N THR A 86 -20.80 18.87 -4.56
CA THR A 86 -21.57 19.16 -5.78
C THR A 86 -21.73 17.93 -6.68
N THR A 87 -20.99 16.85 -6.44
CA THR A 87 -20.87 15.66 -7.31
C THR A 87 -20.30 15.91 -8.70
N ASN A 88 -19.73 17.09 -8.91
CA ASN A 88 -19.16 17.48 -10.19
C ASN A 88 -17.81 16.80 -10.43
N LYS A 89 -17.53 16.49 -11.69
CA LYS A 89 -16.22 16.05 -12.16
C LYS A 89 -15.39 17.30 -12.37
N VAL A 90 -14.49 17.59 -11.44
CA VAL A 90 -13.58 18.75 -11.54
C VAL A 90 -12.56 18.49 -12.64
N HIS A 91 -11.99 17.29 -12.66
CA HIS A 91 -11.04 16.88 -13.69
C HIS A 91 -11.29 15.42 -14.09
N ALA A 92 -11.17 15.15 -15.38
CA ALA A 92 -11.05 13.79 -15.90
C ALA A 92 -9.68 13.70 -16.58
N ILE A 93 -8.74 13.06 -15.90
CA ILE A 93 -7.37 12.90 -16.35
C ILE A 93 -7.29 11.54 -17.05
N PRO A 94 -7.22 11.48 -18.38
CA PRO A 94 -6.98 10.23 -19.07
C PRO A 94 -5.57 9.76 -18.74
N LEU A 95 -5.48 8.56 -18.17
CA LEU A 95 -4.23 7.84 -18.09
C LEU A 95 -3.96 7.30 -19.49
N ARG A 96 -2.83 7.71 -20.08
CA ARG A 96 -2.35 7.19 -21.37
C ARG A 96 -2.18 5.67 -21.39
N SER A 97 -2.25 5.02 -20.23
CA SER A 97 -2.26 3.57 -20.09
C SER A 97 -3.62 3.06 -19.62
N SER A 98 -4.50 2.74 -20.58
CA SER A 98 -5.25 1.49 -20.48
C SER A 98 -4.24 0.35 -20.62
N TRP A 99 -3.53 0.02 -19.55
CA TRP A 99 -2.57 -1.11 -19.45
C TRP A 99 -1.38 -1.17 -20.44
N ALA A 100 -1.21 -0.22 -21.38
CA ALA A 100 -0.08 -0.28 -22.30
C ALA A 100 0.26 1.07 -22.96
N GLU A 101 0.99 1.93 -22.25
CA GLU A 101 2.13 2.59 -22.89
C GLU A 101 3.39 2.02 -22.23
N ARG A 102 3.89 0.90 -22.77
CA ARG A 102 5.25 0.44 -22.46
C ARG A 102 6.19 1.54 -22.96
N ALA A 103 6.72 2.35 -22.04
CA ALA A 103 7.76 3.33 -22.36
C ALA A 103 9.01 2.65 -22.97
N GLY A 104 9.19 1.35 -22.71
CA GLY A 104 10.16 0.48 -23.36
C GLY A 104 10.00 -0.95 -22.81
N ILE A 105 10.59 -1.93 -23.49
CA ILE A 105 10.78 -3.28 -22.95
C ILE A 105 12.26 -3.40 -22.61
N LEU A 106 12.57 -3.52 -21.32
CA LEU A 106 13.91 -3.87 -20.86
C LEU A 106 14.10 -5.39 -21.03
N ALA A 107 14.31 -5.82 -22.28
CA ALA A 107 14.51 -7.20 -22.65
C ALA A 107 15.95 -7.61 -22.33
N GLY A 108 16.12 -8.64 -21.50
CA GLY A 108 17.44 -9.14 -21.13
C GLY A 108 17.42 -10.14 -19.98
N HIS A 109 16.32 -10.22 -19.25
CA HIS A 109 16.07 -11.31 -18.31
C HIS A 109 15.45 -12.53 -19.01
N ASP A 110 16.00 -13.70 -18.74
CA ASP A 110 15.56 -14.98 -19.32
C ASP A 110 14.53 -15.70 -18.44
N ASN A 111 14.09 -15.04 -17.36
CA ASN A 111 13.08 -15.55 -16.44
C ASN A 111 12.23 -14.39 -15.84
N ARG A 112 11.28 -14.74 -14.98
CA ARG A 112 10.35 -13.80 -14.35
C ARG A 112 11.10 -12.79 -13.47
N VAL A 113 10.85 -11.51 -13.73
CA VAL A 113 11.28 -10.41 -12.86
C VAL A 113 10.46 -10.44 -11.57
N SER A 114 11.14 -10.47 -10.43
CA SER A 114 10.53 -10.56 -9.10
C SER A 114 10.60 -9.27 -8.30
N CYS A 115 11.56 -8.40 -8.60
CA CYS A 115 11.75 -7.15 -7.89
C CYS A 115 12.28 -6.05 -8.81
N LEU A 116 11.98 -4.80 -8.45
CA LEU A 116 12.37 -3.59 -9.15
C LEU A 116 12.83 -2.56 -8.10
N GLY A 117 13.88 -1.81 -8.41
CA GLY A 117 14.27 -0.60 -7.69
C GLY A 117 14.56 0.53 -8.69
N VAL A 118 14.32 1.77 -8.29
CA VAL A 118 14.60 2.96 -9.10
C VAL A 118 15.43 3.92 -8.26
N THR A 119 16.44 4.56 -8.85
CA THR A 119 17.24 5.57 -8.13
C THR A 119 16.39 6.81 -7.83
N GLU A 120 16.68 7.52 -6.74
CA GLU A 120 15.92 8.72 -6.33
C GLU A 120 15.90 9.82 -7.42
N ASN A 121 16.96 9.91 -8.22
CA ASN A 121 17.06 10.83 -9.36
C ASN A 121 16.35 10.33 -10.62
N GLY A 122 15.78 9.11 -10.61
CA GLY A 122 15.07 8.49 -11.74
C GLY A 122 15.94 8.10 -12.93
N MET A 123 17.27 8.24 -12.82
CA MET A 123 18.21 8.00 -13.93
C MET A 123 18.47 6.53 -14.19
N ALA A 124 18.37 5.67 -13.18
CA ALA A 124 18.63 4.25 -13.33
C ALA A 124 17.57 3.39 -12.66
N VAL A 125 17.34 2.22 -13.26
CA VAL A 125 16.42 1.19 -12.78
C VAL A 125 17.23 -0.08 -12.55
N ALA A 126 16.99 -0.76 -11.43
CA ALA A 126 17.52 -2.09 -11.16
C ALA A 126 16.37 -3.12 -11.21
N THR A 127 16.56 -4.21 -11.94
CA THR A 127 15.63 -5.34 -12.00
C THR A 127 16.30 -6.60 -11.47
N GLY A 128 15.59 -7.35 -10.64
CA GLY A 128 16.02 -8.68 -10.20
C GLY A 128 15.08 -9.76 -10.73
N SER A 129 15.65 -10.83 -11.27
CA SER A 129 14.94 -11.91 -11.94
C SER A 129 15.30 -13.28 -11.38
N TRP A 130 14.41 -14.23 -11.62
CA TRP A 130 14.61 -15.65 -11.31
C TRP A 130 15.68 -16.31 -12.21
N ASP A 131 16.28 -15.57 -13.14
CA ASP A 131 17.49 -15.97 -13.85
C ASP A 131 18.76 -15.81 -13.01
N SER A 132 18.62 -15.44 -11.73
CA SER A 132 19.72 -15.25 -10.76
C SER A 132 20.62 -14.03 -11.05
N PHE A 133 20.20 -13.13 -11.94
CA PHE A 133 20.93 -11.92 -12.23
C PHE A 133 20.15 -10.67 -11.79
N LEU A 134 20.92 -9.66 -11.42
CA LEU A 134 20.46 -8.27 -11.30
C LEU A 134 20.93 -7.51 -12.53
N ARG A 135 20.05 -6.70 -13.14
CA ARG A 135 20.40 -5.82 -14.25
C ARG A 135 20.11 -4.38 -13.85
N VAL A 136 21.04 -3.50 -14.19
CA VAL A 136 20.90 -2.05 -14.04
C VAL A 136 20.76 -1.43 -15.41
N TRP A 137 19.75 -0.59 -15.58
CA TRP A 137 19.37 0.08 -16.82
C TRP A 137 19.50 1.58 -16.59
N ASN A 138 20.11 2.31 -17.53
CA ASN A 138 20.28 3.76 -17.55
C ASN A 138 19.93 4.27 -18.95
#